data_AF-A0A7W6CJY6-F1
#
_entry.id   AF-A0A7W6CJY6-F1
#
_cell.length_a   1.000
_cell.length_b   1.000
_cell.length_c   1.000
_cell.angle_alpha   90.00
_cell.angle_beta   90.00
_cell.angle_gamma   90.00
#
_symmetry.space_group_name_H-M   'P 1'
#
loop_
_entity.id
_entity.type
_entity.pdbx_description
1 polymer ?
#
loop_
_entity_poly.entity_id
_entity_poly.type
_entity_poly.pdbx_seq_one_letter_code
_entity_poly.pdbx_strand_id
1 'polypeptide(L)'
;MSGFDSEDAEYLLNRPEFLRFLFTAIQGAGILGQYASANGQMGRDLGHFEGRRSLGFELLMLADAGQPEPLRSPEALATLDLILREALNPKPKPKDKKRDHRKPDPSLDRYAALGGDD
;
A
#
# COMPACT_ATOMS: atom_id res chain seq x y z
N MET A 1 -9.52 25.67 -3.54
CA MET A 1 -8.28 24.91 -3.29
C MET A 1 -8.60 23.46 -3.61
N SER A 2 -8.14 22.92 -4.73
CA SER A 2 -8.26 21.48 -5.01
C SER A 2 -7.16 20.76 -4.25
N GLY A 3 -7.44 20.50 -2.97
CA GLY A 3 -6.71 19.53 -2.16
C GLY A 3 -7.43 18.19 -2.22
N PHE A 4 -6.68 17.12 -1.95
CA PHE A 4 -7.13 15.74 -1.79
C PHE A 4 -8.63 15.58 -1.50
N ASP A 5 -9.35 14.88 -2.39
CA ASP A 5 -10.81 14.66 -2.27
C ASP A 5 -11.19 13.17 -2.15
N SER A 6 -12.48 12.87 -2.14
CA SER A 6 -12.98 11.49 -2.00
C SER A 6 -12.64 10.60 -3.21
N GLU A 7 -12.49 11.18 -4.40
CA GLU A 7 -12.11 10.42 -5.60
C GLU A 7 -10.63 10.01 -5.52
N ASP A 8 -9.76 10.90 -5.01
CA ASP A 8 -8.37 10.58 -4.72
C ASP A 8 -8.27 9.45 -3.67
N ALA A 9 -9.06 9.53 -2.60
CA ALA A 9 -9.10 8.51 -1.57
C ALA A 9 -9.59 7.16 -2.11
N GLU A 10 -10.67 7.16 -2.91
CA GLU A 10 -11.19 5.97 -3.57
C GLU A 10 -10.14 5.34 -4.50
N TYR A 11 -9.47 6.17 -5.30
CA TYR A 11 -8.39 5.74 -6.19
C TYR A 11 -7.27 5.02 -5.41
N LEU A 12 -6.86 5.58 -4.27
CA LEU A 12 -5.81 5.00 -3.43
C LEU A 12 -6.25 3.72 -2.73
N LEU A 13 -7.49 3.64 -2.22
CA LEU A 13 -8.02 2.42 -1.57
C LEU A 13 -8.04 1.21 -2.52
N ASN A 14 -8.16 1.45 -3.82
CA ASN A 14 -8.08 0.41 -4.84
C ASN A 14 -6.65 -0.10 -5.09
N ARG A 15 -5.62 0.43 -4.40
CA ARG A 15 -4.22 0.03 -4.54
C ARG A 15 -3.77 -0.85 -3.38
N PRO A 16 -3.43 -2.12 -3.64
CA PRO A 16 -2.88 -3.03 -2.62
C PRO A 16 -1.64 -2.47 -1.91
N GLU A 17 -0.78 -1.74 -2.61
CA GLU A 17 0.40 -1.06 -2.04
C GLU A 17 0.01 -0.01 -0.99
N PHE A 18 -1.05 0.75 -1.26
CA PHE A 18 -1.53 1.77 -0.34
C PHE A 18 -2.17 1.16 0.91
N LEU A 19 -2.95 0.09 0.75
CA LEU A 19 -3.52 -0.66 1.88
C LEU A 19 -2.41 -1.24 2.79
N ARG A 20 -1.33 -1.77 2.21
CA ARG A 20 -0.16 -2.24 2.97
C ARG A 20 0.56 -1.10 3.69
N PHE A 21 0.70 0.07 3.03
CA PHE A 21 1.23 1.27 3.67
C PHE A 21 0.36 1.71 4.85
N LEU A 22 -0.96 1.77 4.68
CA LEU A 22 -1.89 2.13 5.76
C LEU A 22 -1.82 1.14 6.91
N PHE A 23 -1.71 -0.16 6.64
CA PHE A 23 -1.50 -1.17 7.68
C PHE A 23 -0.26 -0.85 8.54
N THR A 24 0.89 -0.60 7.90
CA THR A 24 2.12 -0.22 8.62
C THR A 24 1.97 1.08 9.40
N ALA A 25 1.28 2.08 8.83
CA ALA A 25 1.03 3.37 9.49
C ALA A 25 0.15 3.21 10.75
N ILE A 26 -0.96 2.46 10.64
CA ILE A 26 -1.92 2.22 11.73
C ILE A 26 -1.29 1.34 12.83
N GLN A 27 -0.51 0.32 12.43
CA GLN A 27 0.26 -0.47 13.38
C GLN A 27 1.28 0.42 14.12
N GLY A 28 2.04 1.23 13.39
CA GLY A 28 2.98 2.19 13.95
C GLY A 28 2.31 3.26 14.83
N ALA A 29 1.06 3.64 14.56
CA ALA A 29 0.27 4.54 15.41
C ALA A 29 -0.15 3.90 16.74
N GLY A 30 0.06 2.59 16.90
CA GLY A 30 -0.33 1.86 18.10
C GLY A 30 -1.84 1.66 18.24
N ILE A 31 -2.56 1.64 17.11
CA ILE A 31 -4.00 1.34 17.05
C ILE A 31 -4.22 -0.18 17.20
N LEU A 32 -3.37 -0.98 16.54
CA LEU A 32 -3.48 -2.45 16.51
C LEU A 32 -2.52 -3.15 17.50
N GLY A 33 -1.69 -2.42 18.23
CA GLY A 33 -0.74 -2.98 19.19
C GLY A 33 -0.21 -1.94 20.18
N GLN A 34 0.00 -2.35 21.43
CA GLN A 34 0.59 -1.48 22.45
C GLN A 34 2.12 -1.63 22.43
N TYR A 35 2.81 -0.65 21.86
CA TYR A 35 4.28 -0.57 21.88
C TYR A 35 4.83 0.12 23.14
N ALA A 36 3.96 0.60 24.03
CA ALA A 36 4.38 1.21 25.28
C ALA A 36 4.70 0.11 26.31
N SER A 37 5.96 0.02 26.71
CA SER A 37 6.37 -0.82 27.84
C SER A 37 5.57 -0.41 29.09
N ALA A 38 5.02 -1.36 29.84
CA ALA A 38 4.25 -1.15 31.06
C ALA A 38 5.04 -0.44 32.20
N ASN A 39 6.31 -0.10 31.97
CA ASN A 39 7.23 0.41 32.98
C ASN A 39 7.21 1.95 33.05
N GLY A 40 6.22 2.50 33.75
CA GLY A 40 6.32 3.64 34.69
C GLY A 40 6.87 5.03 34.27
N GLN A 41 7.60 5.20 33.17
CA GLN A 41 8.15 6.51 32.74
C GLN A 41 7.20 7.27 31.79
N MET A 42 5.89 7.09 31.98
CA MET A 42 4.90 7.38 30.95
C MET A 42 4.55 8.88 30.76
N GLY A 43 4.83 9.78 31.71
CA GLY A 43 4.28 11.15 31.67
C GLY A 43 4.61 11.98 30.42
N ARG A 44 5.87 11.93 29.93
CA ARG A 44 6.31 12.66 28.73
C ARG A 44 6.03 11.90 27.44
N ASP A 45 6.01 10.57 27.50
CA ASP A 45 5.78 9.71 26.35
C ASP A 45 4.29 9.52 26.04
N LEU A 46 3.39 9.69 27.02
CA LEU A 46 1.94 9.57 26.83
C LEU A 46 1.42 10.54 25.78
N GLY A 47 1.73 11.84 25.88
CA GLY A 47 1.30 12.83 24.89
C GLY A 47 1.86 12.56 23.49
N HIS A 48 3.06 12.00 23.40
CA HIS A 48 3.64 11.56 22.13
C HIS A 48 2.90 10.33 21.55
N PHE A 49 2.58 9.33 22.39
CA PHE A 49 1.82 8.15 21.97
C PHE A 49 0.36 8.50 21.60
N GLU A 50 -0.28 9.38 22.36
CA GLU A 50 -1.62 9.88 22.05
C GLU A 50 -1.63 10.65 20.73
N GLY A 51 -0.66 11.54 20.51
CA GLY A 51 -0.54 12.27 19.24
C GLY A 51 -0.37 11.35 18.03
N ARG A 52 0.45 10.29 18.16
CA ARG A 52 0.61 9.27 17.11
C ARG A 52 -0.68 8.49 16.87
N ARG A 53 -1.39 8.13 17.93
CA ARG A 53 -2.66 7.40 17.83
C ARG A 53 -3.74 8.27 17.16
N SER A 54 -3.83 9.54 17.54
CA SER A 54 -4.74 10.51 16.91
C SER A 54 -4.46 10.64 15.41
N LEU A 55 -3.19 10.83 15.02
CA LEU A 55 -2.82 10.88 13.60
C LEU A 55 -3.17 9.58 12.86
N GLY A 56 -3.00 8.43 13.51
CA GLY A 56 -3.41 7.14 12.94
C GLY A 56 -4.91 7.08 12.63
N PHE A 57 -5.75 7.60 13.53
CA PHE A 57 -7.20 7.68 13.30
C PHE A 57 -7.56 8.70 12.22
N GLU A 58 -6.86 9.84 12.15
CA GLU A 58 -7.05 10.83 11.09
C GLU A 58 -6.73 10.23 9.71
N LEU A 59 -5.61 9.52 9.58
CA LEU A 59 -5.24 8.83 8.33
C LEU A 59 -6.27 7.77 7.95
N LEU A 60 -6.77 7.02 8.93
CA LEU A 60 -7.80 6.03 8.71
C LEU A 60 -9.11 6.69 8.22
N MET A 61 -9.47 7.85 8.78
CA MET A 61 -10.67 8.59 8.37
C MET A 61 -10.55 9.26 7.01
N LEU A 62 -9.36 9.77 6.68
CA LEU A 62 -9.05 10.26 5.34
C LEU A 62 -9.17 9.15 4.30
N ALA A 63 -8.72 7.94 4.63
CA ALA A 63 -8.88 6.77 3.77
C ALA A 63 -10.37 6.36 3.67
N ASP A 64 -11.12 6.38 4.77
CA ASP A 64 -12.55 6.01 4.79
C ASP A 64 -13.43 6.90 3.91
N ALA A 65 -13.04 8.16 3.70
CA ALA A 65 -13.71 9.05 2.74
C ALA A 65 -13.74 8.49 1.31
N GLY A 66 -12.81 7.59 0.96
CA GLY A 66 -12.77 6.88 -0.32
C GLY A 66 -13.69 5.66 -0.41
N GLN A 67 -14.31 5.22 0.70
CA GLN A 67 -15.29 4.14 0.67
C GLN A 67 -16.60 4.62 0.03
N PRO A 68 -17.43 3.71 -0.52
CA PRO A 68 -18.83 3.99 -0.81
C PRO A 68 -19.55 4.51 0.43
N GLU A 69 -20.40 5.54 0.27
CA GLU A 69 -21.12 6.18 1.39
C GLU A 69 -21.81 5.18 2.36
N PRO A 70 -22.46 4.09 1.90
CA PRO A 70 -23.07 3.11 2.80
C PRO A 70 -22.08 2.29 3.65
N LEU A 71 -20.80 2.27 3.29
CA LEU A 71 -19.75 1.53 4.00
C LEU A 71 -18.92 2.44 4.93
N ARG A 72 -19.09 3.76 4.82
CA ARG A 72 -18.41 4.72 5.70
C ARG A 72 -18.96 4.61 7.11
N SER A 73 -18.08 4.67 8.11
CA SER A 73 -18.50 4.71 9.51
C SER A 73 -17.62 5.66 10.33
N PRO A 74 -18.12 6.23 11.45
CA PRO A 74 -17.31 7.09 12.31
C PRO A 74 -16.02 6.43 12.82
N GLU A 75 -16.00 5.09 12.90
CA GLU A 75 -14.85 4.29 13.31
C GLU A 75 -14.07 3.68 12.12
N ALA A 76 -14.47 4.00 10.88
CA ALA A 76 -13.85 3.52 9.64
C ALA A 76 -13.73 1.98 9.54
N LEU A 77 -14.74 1.24 10.03
CA LEU A 77 -14.64 -0.21 10.21
C LEU A 77 -14.44 -0.95 8.88
N ALA A 78 -15.13 -0.54 7.82
CA ALA A 78 -14.99 -1.16 6.51
C ALA A 78 -13.59 -0.96 5.92
N THR A 79 -13.02 0.24 6.10
CA THR A 79 -11.65 0.55 5.69
C THR A 79 -10.64 -0.25 6.49
N LEU A 80 -10.84 -0.39 7.80
CA LEU A 80 -9.98 -1.22 8.64
C LEU A 80 -10.03 -2.70 8.23
N ASP A 81 -11.21 -3.25 7.97
CA ASP A 81 -11.38 -4.62 7.44
C ASP A 81 -10.63 -4.80 6.11
N LEU A 82 -10.76 -3.84 5.18
CA LEU A 82 -10.06 -3.88 3.90
C LEU A 82 -8.53 -3.90 4.07
N ILE A 83 -8.00 -3.03 4.93
CA ILE A 83 -6.57 -2.97 5.26
C ILE A 83 -6.08 -4.29 5.86
N LEU A 84 -6.82 -4.83 6.84
CA LEU A 84 -6.45 -6.07 7.52
C LEU A 84 -6.48 -7.26 6.55
N ARG A 85 -7.48 -7.35 5.67
CA ARG A 85 -7.57 -8.43 4.68
C ARG A 85 -6.40 -8.41 3.72
N GLU A 86 -6.00 -7.24 3.21
CA GLU A 86 -4.84 -7.12 2.34
C GLU A 86 -3.54 -7.44 3.08
N ALA A 87 -3.40 -7.03 4.35
CA ALA A 87 -2.21 -7.34 5.15
C ALA A 87 -2.07 -8.84 5.44
N LEU A 88 -3.17 -9.53 5.72
CA LEU A 88 -3.18 -10.97 6.03
C LEU A 88 -3.12 -11.85 4.78
N ASN A 89 -3.70 -11.40 3.67
CA ASN A 89 -3.76 -12.15 2.40
C ASN A 89 -3.37 -11.26 1.21
N PRO A 90 -2.09 -10.82 1.12
CA PRO A 90 -1.67 -9.92 0.07
C PRO A 90 -1.78 -10.62 -1.29
N LYS A 91 -2.51 -10.01 -2.22
CA LYS A 91 -2.62 -10.57 -3.57
C LYS A 91 -1.23 -10.57 -4.23
N PRO A 92 -0.79 -11.67 -4.85
CA PRO A 92 0.49 -11.71 -5.53
C PRO A 92 0.53 -10.63 -6.62
N LYS A 93 1.61 -9.84 -6.65
CA LYS A 93 1.81 -8.82 -7.67
C LYS A 93 1.68 -9.47 -9.06
N PRO A 94 0.94 -8.89 -10.01
CA PRO A 94 1.00 -9.34 -11.38
C PRO A 94 2.46 -9.31 -11.80
N LYS A 95 3.02 -10.47 -12.20
CA LYS A 95 4.35 -10.50 -12.78
C LYS A 95 4.30 -9.60 -14.01
N ASP A 96 5.11 -8.55 -14.02
CA ASP A 96 5.39 -7.83 -15.25
C ASP A 96 5.75 -8.88 -16.28
N LYS A 97 4.93 -9.01 -17.33
CA LYS A 97 5.27 -9.85 -18.47
C LYS A 97 6.58 -9.27 -18.99
N LYS A 98 7.70 -9.94 -18.68
CA LYS A 98 8.99 -9.69 -19.34
C LYS A 98 8.65 -9.57 -20.82
N ARG A 99 8.83 -8.37 -21.38
CA ARG A 99 8.72 -8.18 -22.83
C ARG A 99 9.64 -9.22 -23.42
N ASP A 100 9.02 -10.14 -24.16
CA ASP A 100 9.70 -11.19 -24.91
C ASP A 100 10.50 -10.52 -26.02
N HIS A 101 11.65 -9.98 -25.63
CA HIS A 101 12.67 -9.53 -26.55
C HIS A 101 13.40 -10.78 -27.00
N ARG A 102 13.02 -11.27 -28.18
CA ARG A 102 13.88 -11.45 -29.36
C ARG A 102 13.38 -12.64 -30.18
N LYS A 103 12.49 -12.37 -31.14
CA LYS A 103 12.46 -13.21 -32.34
C LYS A 103 13.86 -13.14 -32.97
N PRO A 104 14.51 -14.27 -33.29
CA PRO A 104 15.73 -14.24 -34.06
C PRO A 104 15.39 -13.64 -35.44
N ASP A 105 16.09 -12.58 -35.80
CA ASP A 105 15.99 -11.95 -37.11
C ASP A 105 16.59 -12.91 -38.14
N PRO A 106 15.81 -13.45 -39.11
CA PRO A 106 16.31 -14.39 -40.11
C PRO A 106 17.39 -13.78 -41.04
N SER A 107 17.59 -12.46 -41.00
CA SER A 107 18.61 -11.79 -41.81
C SER A 107 20.04 -11.98 -41.30
N LEU A 108 20.23 -12.43 -40.05
CA LEU A 108 21.56 -12.69 -39.49
C LEU A 108 22.15 -14.05 -39.93
N ASP A 109 21.33 -15.01 -40.34
CA ASP A 109 21.80 -16.32 -40.85
C ASP A 109 22.43 -16.21 -42.25
N ARG A 110 22.07 -15.17 -43.02
CA ARG A 110 22.57 -15.02 -44.40
C ARG A 110 24.03 -14.64 -44.50
N TYR A 111 24.60 -14.02 -43.47
CA TYR A 111 26.01 -13.60 -43.47
C TYR A 111 26.98 -14.65 -42.93
N ALA A 112 26.46 -15.73 -42.29
CA ALA A 112 27.29 -16.82 -41.81
C ALA A 112 27.76 -17.77 -42.93
N ALA A 113 27.12 -17.75 -44.10
CA ALA A 113 27.39 -18.68 -45.21
C ALA A 113 28.42 -18.17 -46.24
N LEU A 114 29.06 -17.02 -46.02
CA LEU A 114 29.97 -16.38 -46.99
C LEU A 114 31.41 -16.20 -46.49
N GLY A 115 31.78 -16.78 -45.34
CA GLY A 115 33.03 -16.49 -44.65
C GLY A 115 33.94 -17.70 -44.40
N GLY A 116 34.07 -18.62 -45.36
CA GLY A 116 34.95 -19.77 -45.17
C GLY A 116 35.40 -20.39 -46.47
N ASP A 117 36.35 -19.75 -47.14
CA ASP A 117 37.32 -20.38 -48.04
C ASP A 117 38.61 -19.55 -47.98
N ASP A 118 39.56 -20.01 -47.16
CA ASP A 118 41.00 -19.74 -47.26
C ASP A 118 41.72 -21.10 -47.17
#